data_AF-A0A4R5MQG0-F1
#
_entry.id   AF-A0A4R5MQG0-F1
#
_cell.length_a   1.000
_cell.length_b   1.000
_cell.length_c   1.000
_cell.angle_alpha   90.00
_cell.angle_beta   90.00
_cell.angle_gamma   90.00
#
_symmetry.space_group_name_H-M   'P 1'
#
loop_
_entity.id
_entity.type
_entity.pdbx_description
1 polymer ?
#
loop_
_entity_poly.entity_id
_entity_poly.type
_entity_poly.pdbx_seq_one_letter_code
_entity_poly.pdbx_strand_id
1 'polypeptide(L)' 'MEAPGKLTNVQLELLKLFQFNLPENQLRDIKEMLAKYFATAASNEMDKLWDENNWDENTIDSWKNEHLRKK' A
#
# COMPACT_ATOMS: atom_id res chain seq x y z
N MET A 1 15.77 5.83 10.92
CA MET A 1 16.38 4.89 9.95
C MET A 1 16.59 3.59 10.70
N GLU A 2 15.84 2.53 10.38
CA GLU A 2 16.02 1.23 11.04
C GLU A 2 17.40 0.65 10.70
N ALA A 3 18.04 0.02 11.69
CA ALA A 3 19.43 -0.43 11.59
C ALA A 3 19.63 -1.44 10.44
N PRO A 4 20.75 -1.35 9.69
CA PRO A 4 21.07 -2.28 8.62
C PRO A 4 21.36 -3.65 9.26
N GLY A 5 20.37 -4.54 9.28
CA GLY A 5 20.53 -5.92 9.74
C GLY A 5 19.38 -6.53 10.54
N LYS A 6 18.35 -5.76 10.94
CA LYS A 6 17.14 -6.34 11.55
C LYS A 6 16.02 -6.48 10.52
N LEU A 7 15.47 -7.68 10.41
CA LEU A 7 14.26 -7.91 9.62
C LEU A 7 13.08 -7.20 10.29
N THR A 8 12.25 -6.57 9.47
CA THR A 8 10.95 -6.02 9.89
C THR A 8 10.05 -7.15 10.42
N ASN A 9 9.07 -6.77 11.24
CA ASN A 9 8.06 -7.70 11.75
C ASN A 9 7.36 -8.50 10.63
N VAL A 10 7.02 -7.85 9.50
CA VAL A 10 6.40 -8.51 8.34
C VAL A 10 7.35 -9.49 7.68
N GLN A 11 8.63 -9.13 7.50
CA GLN A 11 9.63 -10.04 6.94
C GLN A 11 9.80 -11.29 7.80
N LEU A 12 9.83 -11.15 9.13
CA LEU A 12 9.90 -12.28 10.06
C LEU A 12 8.67 -13.19 9.95
N GLU A 13 7.47 -12.61 9.80
CA GLU A 13 6.25 -13.40 9.68
C GLU A 13 6.18 -14.16 8.35
N LEU A 14 6.60 -13.54 7.24
CA LEU A 14 6.70 -14.21 5.94
C LEU A 14 7.70 -15.38 5.96
N LEU A 15 8.82 -15.24 6.68
CA LEU A 15 9.78 -16.34 6.85
C LEU A 15 9.17 -17.54 7.58
N LYS A 16 8.30 -17.32 8.56
CA LYS A 16 7.57 -18.42 9.22
C LYS A 16 6.64 -19.14 8.25
N LEU A 17 6.08 -18.44 7.26
CA LEU A 17 5.23 -19.07 6.25
C LEU A 17 6.00 -20.04 5.34
N PHE A 18 7.31 -19.82 5.13
CA PHE A 18 8.15 -20.72 4.31
C PHE A 18 8.29 -22.13 4.89
N GLN A 19 8.02 -22.33 6.20
CA GLN A 19 7.97 -23.67 6.78
C GLN A 19 6.80 -24.50 6.23
N PHE A 20 5.77 -23.84 5.67
CA PHE A 20 4.63 -24.48 5.04
C PHE A 20 4.85 -24.52 3.53
N ASN A 21 4.85 -25.73 2.96
CA ASN A 21 4.83 -25.89 1.51
C ASN A 21 3.40 -25.66 0.99
N LEU A 22 3.00 -24.38 0.94
CA LEU A 22 1.68 -23.98 0.48
C LEU A 22 1.52 -24.28 -1.02
N PRO A 23 0.41 -24.88 -1.46
CA PRO A 23 0.10 -24.96 -2.88
C PRO A 23 -0.09 -23.55 -3.45
N GLU A 24 0.22 -23.38 -4.74
CA GLU A 24 0.28 -22.05 -5.39
C GLU A 24 -1.02 -21.24 -5.26
N ASN A 25 -2.18 -21.91 -5.25
CA ASN A 25 -3.47 -21.25 -5.07
C ASN A 25 -3.56 -20.53 -3.71
N GLN A 26 -3.13 -21.16 -2.62
CA GLN A 26 -3.16 -20.55 -1.30
C GLN A 26 -2.17 -19.38 -1.19
N LEU A 27 -0.99 -19.51 -1.82
CA LEU A 27 -0.04 -18.39 -1.89
C LEU A 27 -0.62 -17.20 -2.66
N ARG A 28 -1.36 -17.45 -3.75
CA ARG A 28 -2.06 -16.41 -4.49
C ARG A 28 -3.14 -15.74 -3.63
N ASP A 29 -3.94 -16.52 -2.91
CA ASP A 29 -5.00 -15.98 -2.05
C ASP A 29 -4.42 -15.05 -0.96
N ILE A 30 -3.28 -15.40 -0.37
CA ILE A 30 -2.56 -14.55 0.59
C ILE A 30 -2.11 -13.24 -0.07
N LYS A 31 -1.54 -13.30 -1.29
CA LYS A 31 -1.12 -12.10 -2.02
C LYS A 31 -2.30 -11.19 -2.35
N GLU A 32 -3.42 -11.75 -2.77
CA GLU A 32 -4.65 -11.00 -3.06
C GLU A 32 -5.21 -10.34 -1.81
N MET A 33 -5.22 -11.05 -0.67
CA MET A 33 -5.64 -10.49 0.62
C MET A 33 -4.78 -9.30 1.03
N LEU A 34 -3.45 -9.42 0.92
CA LEU A 34 -2.52 -8.32 1.22
C LEU A 34 -2.72 -7.13 0.27
N ALA A 35 -2.83 -7.39 -1.04
CA ALA A 35 -3.06 -6.35 -2.03
C ALA A 35 -4.36 -5.58 -1.75
N LYS A 36 -5.44 -6.30 -1.43
CA LYS A 36 -6.73 -5.71 -1.07
C LYS A 36 -6.62 -4.86 0.20
N TYR A 37 -5.95 -5.36 1.23
CA TYR A 37 -5.75 -4.60 2.47
C TYR A 37 -5.03 -3.27 2.22
N PHE A 38 -3.91 -3.28 1.50
CA PHE A 38 -3.16 -2.06 1.22
C PHE A 38 -3.90 -1.11 0.27
N ALA A 39 -4.64 -1.63 -0.71
CA ALA A 39 -5.47 -0.80 -1.59
C ALA A 39 -6.58 -0.08 -0.79
N THR A 40 -7.26 -0.79 0.11
CA THR A 40 -8.26 -0.18 0.99
C THR A 40 -7.63 0.84 1.93
N ALA A 41 -6.49 0.53 2.55
CA ALA A 41 -5.80 1.46 3.44
C ALA A 41 -5.36 2.74 2.71
N ALA A 42 -4.82 2.61 1.50
CA ALA A 42 -4.44 3.76 0.67
C ALA A 42 -5.65 4.60 0.25
N SER A 43 -6.77 3.95 -0.10
CA SER A 43 -8.01 4.66 -0.47
C SER A 43 -8.56 5.44 0.72
N ASN A 44 -8.65 4.81 1.89
CA ASN A 44 -9.14 5.47 3.11
C ASN A 44 -8.26 6.66 3.52
N GLU A 45 -6.94 6.55 3.39
CA GLU A 45 -6.04 7.67 3.68
C GLU A 45 -6.21 8.80 2.65
N MET A 46 -6.45 8.47 1.37
CA MET A 46 -6.74 9.46 0.34
C MET A 46 -8.05 10.20 0.63
N ASP A 47 -9.11 9.47 1.02
CA ASP A 47 -10.40 10.07 1.40
C ASP A 47 -10.23 11.01 2.60
N LYS A 48 -9.45 10.60 3.60
CA LYS A 48 -9.14 11.45 4.75
C LYS A 48 -8.38 12.72 4.34
N LEU A 49 -7.36 12.61 3.49
CA LEU A 49 -6.62 13.77 2.98
C LEU A 49 -7.52 14.68 2.14
N TRP A 50 -8.45 14.12 1.38
CA TRP A 50 -9.43 14.84 0.60
C TRP A 50 -10.28 15.76 1.48
N ASP A 51 -10.81 15.20 2.57
CA ASP A 51 -11.61 15.96 3.53
C ASP A 51 -10.76 16.98 4.30
N GLU A 52 -9.59 16.59 4.81
CA GLU A 52 -8.72 17.46 5.62
C GLU A 52 -8.21 18.69 4.84
N ASN A 53 -7.94 18.52 3.55
CA ASN A 53 -7.46 19.61 2.70
C ASN A 53 -8.59 20.36 1.98
N ASN A 54 -9.86 20.01 2.25
CA ASN A 54 -11.04 20.56 1.57
C ASN A 54 -10.91 20.50 0.05
N TRP A 55 -10.41 19.37 -0.46
CA TRP A 55 -10.28 19.17 -1.89
C TRP A 55 -11.67 19.04 -2.54
N ASP A 56 -11.75 19.54 -3.76
CA ASP A 56 -12.97 19.61 -4.55
C ASP A 56 -12.66 19.36 -6.03
N GLU A 57 -13.68 19.48 -6.88
CA GLU A 57 -13.50 19.31 -8.34
C GLU A 57 -12.48 20.31 -8.92
N ASN A 58 -12.39 21.52 -8.38
CA ASN A 58 -11.41 22.52 -8.83
C ASN A 58 -9.98 22.10 -8.51
N THR A 59 -9.77 21.40 -7.39
CA THR A 59 -8.48 20.85 -7.02
C THR A 59 -8.00 19.82 -8.04
N ILE A 60 -8.90 18.93 -8.48
CA ILE A 60 -8.59 17.94 -9.54
C ILE A 60 -8.24 18.64 -10.85
N ASP A 61 -8.98 19.70 -11.21
CA ASP A 61 -8.71 20.46 -12.43
C ASP A 61 -7.40 21.24 -12.38
N SER A 62 -6.97 21.72 -11.20
CA SER A 62 -5.62 22.26 -11.00
C SER A 62 -4.56 21.19 -11.28
N TRP A 63 -4.66 20.02 -10.64
CA TRP A 63 -3.66 18.95 -10.78
C TRP A 63 -3.55 18.40 -12.19
N LYS A 64 -4.65 18.32 -12.96
CA LYS A 64 -4.61 17.93 -14.37
C LYS A 64 -3.71 18.84 -15.22
N ASN A 65 -3.66 20.13 -14.88
CA ASN A 65 -2.87 21.14 -15.57
C ASN A 65 -1.45 21.29 -14.99
N GLU A 66 -1.16 20.65 -13.85
CA GLU A 66 0.16 20.67 -13.25
C GLU A 66 1.05 19.56 -13.83
N HIS A 67 2.25 19.93 -14.28
CA HIS A 67 3.27 18.97 -14.71
C HIS A 67 4.04 18.40 -13.52
N LEU A 68 3.34 17.71 -12.61
CA LEU A 68 3.90 17.14 -11.36
C LEU A 68 4.81 15.92 -11.56
N ARG A 69 5.00 15.47 -12.80
CA ARG A 69 5.94 14.40 -13.09
C ARG A 69 7.36 14.95 -12.99
N LYS A 70 8.14 14.49 -12.01
CA LYS A 70 9.57 14.81 -11.93
C LYS A 70 10.30 14.40 -13.23
N LYS A 71 11.22 15.24 -13.67
CA LYS A 71 12.20 14.95 -14.73
C LYS A 71 13.15 13.85 -14.31
#